data_AF-A0A3Q9KSY5-F1
#
_entry.id   AF-A0A3Q9KSY5-F1
#
_cell.length_a   1.000
_cell.length_b   1.000
_cell.length_c   1.000
_cell.angle_alpha   90.00
_cell.angle_beta   90.00
_cell.angle_gamma   90.00
#
_symmetry.space_group_name_H-M   'P 1'
#
loop_
_entity.id
_entity.type
_entity.pdbx_description
1 polymer ?
#
loop_
_entity_poly.entity_id
_entity_poly.type
_entity_poly.pdbx_seq_one_letter_code
_entity_poly.pdbx_strand_id
1 'polypeptide(L)'
;MGGHPRRRAAGRPRPRRARPRRAARRTRGRTHAAAADGRHRHGRLRDPGRGRSPMNPSPSTRSTTGAATRDDIVWNLAEHAVSYPAFTEHPGIRAEFVRSLHKRTRLWEPLLSLLAAEFDHRPSEASARVLSGWFTMVHLSAPIDQLVDRDPMSDHWRRLGGAGAIELVLALKDQVFRAPLLALDPGTDPGTAHAVTRATVELGSACLTASIGEYLDVVGYSELRSEPPFPAQAAARVALFYEQLVGWKSSVIYECLLRCAALTMEAPAPAVDALAAFGHHIGFAVQVLDDAGGVWGGGDDLEKEPVKVTSPLAYALTVDHPQRDELVDLLHTPAARRDVKRTREILDDIQARAFLEFLIRDRISLAVGALTDVLPGLVAPLERWADAYFRRTSQAPR
;
A
#
# COMPACT_ATOMS: atom_id res chain seq x y z
N MET A 1 -63.99 22.35 36.62
CA MET A 1 -64.41 23.53 35.82
C MET A 1 -63.19 24.36 35.47
N GLY A 2 -62.93 24.54 34.17
CA GLY A 2 -62.24 25.68 33.55
C GLY A 2 -60.86 26.11 34.05
N GLY A 3 -59.80 25.66 33.35
CA GLY A 3 -58.46 26.25 33.48
C GLY A 3 -57.67 26.09 32.18
N HIS A 4 -57.90 26.97 31.20
CA HIS A 4 -57.10 27.08 29.98
C HIS A 4 -55.74 27.74 30.28
N PRO A 5 -54.59 27.15 29.89
CA PRO A 5 -53.33 27.87 29.88
C PRO A 5 -53.12 28.66 28.58
N ARG A 6 -52.61 29.88 28.77
CA ARG A 6 -52.32 30.92 27.77
C ARG A 6 -51.26 30.49 26.76
N ARG A 7 -51.56 30.63 25.47
CA ARG A 7 -50.57 30.69 24.39
C ARG A 7 -49.75 31.97 24.51
N ARG A 8 -48.42 31.87 24.57
CA ARG A 8 -47.49 32.98 24.30
C ARG A 8 -46.76 32.74 22.99
N ALA A 9 -46.67 33.83 22.23
CA ALA A 9 -46.30 33.90 20.83
C ALA A 9 -44.82 33.57 20.56
N ALA A 10 -44.60 32.92 19.42
CA ALA A 10 -43.30 32.65 18.83
C ALA A 10 -42.59 33.95 18.43
N GLY A 11 -41.35 34.11 18.89
CA GLY A 11 -40.46 35.20 18.50
C GLY A 11 -39.97 35.03 17.06
N ARG A 12 -40.04 36.12 16.28
CA ARG A 12 -39.45 36.23 14.94
C ARG A 12 -37.90 36.22 15.02
N PRO A 13 -37.20 35.52 14.11
CA PRO A 13 -35.74 35.61 14.03
C PRO A 13 -35.30 36.93 13.38
N ARG A 14 -34.28 37.57 13.96
CA ARG A 14 -33.62 38.76 13.40
C ARG A 14 -32.67 38.37 12.24
N PRO A 15 -32.52 39.18 11.19
CA PRO A 15 -31.67 38.88 10.05
C PRO A 15 -30.17 39.03 10.40
N ARG A 16 -29.37 38.05 9.99
CA ARG A 16 -27.90 38.07 10.04
C ARG A 16 -27.36 39.16 9.12
N ARG A 17 -26.62 40.11 9.68
CA ARG A 17 -25.86 41.13 8.91
C ARG A 17 -24.67 40.48 8.21
N ALA A 18 -24.56 40.69 6.91
CA ALA A 18 -23.42 40.34 6.07
C ALA A 18 -22.16 41.11 6.51
N ARG A 19 -21.02 40.41 6.57
CA ARG A 19 -19.69 41.02 6.71
C ARG A 19 -19.11 41.32 5.32
N PRO A 20 -18.38 42.44 5.12
CA PRO A 20 -17.80 42.79 3.83
C PRO A 20 -16.51 42.00 3.56
N ARG A 21 -16.38 41.55 2.31
CA ARG A 21 -15.13 41.09 1.70
C ARG A 21 -14.12 42.24 1.65
N ARG A 22 -12.90 42.03 2.14
CA ARG A 22 -11.75 42.89 1.84
C ARG A 22 -10.83 42.18 0.85
N ALA A 23 -10.60 42.85 -0.27
CA ALA A 23 -9.66 42.48 -1.31
C ALA A 23 -8.30 43.16 -1.09
N ALA A 24 -7.29 42.53 -1.70
CA ALA A 24 -6.02 43.07 -2.18
C ALA A 24 -4.93 43.44 -1.17
N ARG A 25 -3.82 42.69 -1.24
CA ARG A 25 -2.49 43.32 -1.30
C ARG A 25 -1.55 42.56 -2.24
N ARG A 26 -1.00 43.34 -3.17
CA ARG A 26 -0.07 43.00 -4.25
C ARG A 26 1.35 42.75 -3.73
N THR A 27 2.02 41.81 -4.42
CA THR A 27 3.42 41.79 -4.92
C THR A 27 4.57 42.21 -4.00
N ARG A 28 5.56 41.32 -3.89
CA ARG A 28 6.99 41.65 -4.12
C ARG A 28 7.71 40.41 -4.65
N GLY A 29 8.28 40.56 -5.84
CA GLY A 29 9.12 39.55 -6.47
C GLY A 29 10.54 39.54 -5.90
N ARG A 30 11.21 38.40 -6.10
CA ARG A 30 12.67 38.32 -6.14
C ARG A 30 13.05 37.32 -7.22
N THR A 31 13.53 37.88 -8.33
CA THR A 31 14.36 37.22 -9.33
C THR A 31 15.75 37.02 -8.73
N HIS A 32 16.33 35.82 -8.87
CA HIS A 32 17.78 35.67 -8.91
C HIS A 32 18.17 34.85 -10.13
N ALA A 33 19.05 35.49 -10.90
CA ALA A 33 19.59 35.05 -12.15
C ALA A 33 20.68 33.98 -11.97
N ALA A 34 20.90 33.28 -13.08
CA ALA A 34 21.98 32.36 -13.33
C ALA A 34 23.37 32.95 -13.08
N ALA A 35 24.30 32.07 -12.68
CA ALA A 35 25.72 32.24 -12.93
C ALA A 35 26.28 30.88 -13.38
N ALA A 36 26.64 30.83 -14.66
CA ALA A 36 27.58 29.87 -15.20
C ALA A 36 28.99 30.35 -14.83
N ASP A 37 29.89 29.44 -14.48
CA ASP A 37 31.30 29.61 -14.82
C ASP A 37 31.96 28.26 -15.08
N GLY A 38 32.82 28.24 -16.07
CA GLY A 38 33.47 27.05 -16.60
C GLY A 38 34.97 27.01 -16.37
N ARG A 39 35.63 26.19 -17.21
CA ARG A 39 37.08 25.94 -17.39
C ARG A 39 37.62 24.76 -16.56
N HIS A 40 38.49 23.86 -17.06
CA HIS A 40 39.11 23.66 -18.37
C HIS A 40 39.71 22.22 -18.47
N ARG A 41 39.63 21.62 -19.67
CA ARG A 41 40.62 20.82 -20.44
C ARG A 41 41.60 19.86 -19.72
N HIS A 42 41.65 18.61 -20.21
CA HIS A 42 42.72 18.12 -21.11
C HIS A 42 42.26 16.85 -21.86
N GLY A 43 42.55 16.79 -23.16
CA GLY A 43 42.25 15.64 -24.03
C GLY A 43 43.44 14.73 -24.27
N ARG A 44 43.19 13.56 -24.88
CA ARG A 44 44.10 12.85 -25.78
C ARG A 44 43.33 11.93 -26.73
N LEU A 45 43.85 11.86 -27.95
CA LEU A 45 43.32 11.25 -29.16
C LEU A 45 43.64 9.75 -29.26
N ARG A 46 42.70 9.03 -29.90
CA ARG A 46 42.79 7.91 -30.88
C ARG A 46 43.92 6.87 -30.78
N ASP A 47 43.51 5.60 -30.89
CA ASP A 47 44.05 4.71 -31.93
C ASP A 47 43.02 3.62 -32.34
N PRO A 48 42.78 3.32 -33.63
CA PRO A 48 41.93 2.22 -34.10
C PRO A 48 42.74 1.09 -34.75
N GLY A 49 42.39 -0.17 -34.50
CA GLY A 49 42.71 -1.23 -35.47
C GLY A 49 42.79 -2.68 -35.00
N ARG A 50 42.00 -3.50 -35.72
CA ARG A 50 42.30 -4.86 -36.23
C ARG A 50 42.05 -6.09 -35.34
N GLY A 51 41.32 -7.05 -35.93
CA GLY A 51 41.48 -8.49 -35.65
C GLY A 51 40.25 -9.35 -35.93
N ARG A 52 40.15 -9.95 -37.12
CA ARG A 52 39.16 -10.98 -37.51
C ARG A 52 39.68 -12.39 -37.14
N SER A 53 38.77 -13.24 -36.62
CA SER A 53 38.51 -14.70 -36.79
C SER A 53 39.67 -15.74 -36.75
N PRO A 54 39.46 -16.97 -36.22
CA PRO A 54 38.68 -18.02 -36.92
C PRO A 54 37.80 -18.97 -36.08
N MET A 55 36.93 -19.70 -36.81
CA MET A 55 36.06 -20.81 -36.41
C MET A 55 36.83 -22.11 -36.10
N ASN A 56 36.20 -22.97 -35.27
CA ASN A 56 35.99 -24.44 -35.39
C ASN A 56 36.08 -25.14 -34.02
N PRO A 57 35.57 -26.38 -33.83
CA PRO A 57 34.30 -26.97 -34.28
C PRO A 57 33.51 -27.58 -33.09
N SER A 58 32.28 -28.02 -33.36
CA SER A 58 31.39 -28.74 -32.43
C SER A 58 31.95 -30.08 -31.94
N PRO A 59 31.54 -30.53 -30.74
CA PRO A 59 31.32 -31.94 -30.47
C PRO A 59 29.85 -32.26 -30.19
N SER A 60 29.51 -33.43 -30.71
CA SER A 60 28.26 -34.19 -30.69
C SER A 60 27.52 -34.28 -29.35
N THR A 61 26.20 -34.09 -29.46
CA THR A 61 25.13 -34.97 -28.94
C THR A 61 25.52 -36.07 -27.94
N ARG A 62 25.17 -35.86 -26.67
CA ARG A 62 24.68 -36.94 -25.79
C ARG A 62 23.42 -36.47 -25.07
N SER A 63 22.40 -37.29 -25.24
CA SER A 63 21.15 -37.30 -24.50
C SER A 63 21.41 -37.33 -22.99
N THR A 64 20.90 -36.32 -22.31
CA THR A 64 20.40 -36.42 -20.95
C THR A 64 19.01 -35.83 -20.99
N THR A 65 18.01 -36.63 -20.61
CA THR A 65 16.67 -36.17 -20.22
C THR A 65 16.81 -34.96 -19.32
N GLY A 66 16.68 -33.77 -19.91
CA GLY A 66 16.76 -32.52 -19.17
C GLY A 66 15.56 -32.46 -18.25
N ALA A 67 15.81 -32.44 -16.95
CA ALA A 67 14.94 -31.69 -16.06
C ALA A 67 14.76 -30.32 -16.74
N ALA A 68 13.53 -29.98 -17.13
CA ALA A 68 13.23 -28.65 -17.66
C ALA A 68 13.87 -27.67 -16.69
N THR A 69 14.87 -26.93 -17.17
CA THR A 69 15.41 -25.82 -16.40
C THR A 69 14.21 -24.93 -16.08
N ARG A 70 14.16 -24.43 -14.84
CA ARG A 70 13.29 -23.31 -14.43
C ARG A 70 13.59 -22.12 -15.35
N ASP A 71 13.15 -22.20 -16.60
CA ASP A 71 13.31 -21.15 -17.61
C ASP A 71 12.65 -19.91 -17.04
N ASP A 72 13.33 -18.77 -17.18
CA ASP A 72 12.99 -17.50 -16.56
C ASP A 72 11.51 -17.12 -16.81
N ILE A 73 10.63 -17.42 -15.84
CA ILE A 73 9.25 -16.94 -15.86
C ILE A 73 9.32 -15.43 -15.68
N VAL A 74 9.21 -14.71 -16.79
CA VAL A 74 9.23 -13.24 -16.79
C VAL A 74 7.80 -12.73 -16.92
N TRP A 75 7.31 -12.14 -15.83
CA TRP A 75 5.98 -11.54 -15.78
C TRP A 75 5.90 -10.14 -16.40
N ASN A 76 7.02 -9.42 -16.50
CA ASN A 76 7.08 -8.02 -16.93
C ASN A 76 6.05 -7.12 -16.22
N LEU A 77 5.82 -7.33 -14.90
CA LEU A 77 4.72 -6.66 -14.20
C LEU A 77 4.91 -5.14 -14.18
N ALA A 78 6.15 -4.69 -14.01
CA ALA A 78 6.46 -3.27 -14.03
C ALA A 78 6.16 -2.62 -15.39
N GLU A 79 6.39 -3.33 -16.50
CA GLU A 79 6.10 -2.84 -17.84
C GLU A 79 4.59 -2.75 -18.07
N HIS A 80 3.85 -3.82 -17.74
CA HIS A 80 2.40 -3.83 -17.85
C HIS A 80 1.75 -2.76 -16.96
N ALA A 81 2.23 -2.58 -15.73
CA ALA A 81 1.70 -1.62 -14.75
C ALA A 81 1.78 -0.15 -15.21
N VAL A 82 2.64 0.18 -16.19
CA VAL A 82 2.87 1.55 -16.68
C VAL A 82 2.54 1.76 -18.16
N SER A 83 1.92 0.76 -18.79
CA SER A 83 1.53 0.80 -20.19
C SER A 83 0.10 1.31 -20.41
N TYR A 84 -0.60 1.69 -19.34
CA TYR A 84 -1.95 2.25 -19.41
C TYR A 84 -1.96 3.60 -20.15
N PRO A 85 -2.89 3.83 -21.10
CA PRO A 85 -2.93 5.06 -21.90
C PRO A 85 -2.98 6.36 -21.09
N ALA A 86 -3.58 6.35 -19.90
CA ALA A 86 -3.63 7.53 -19.04
C ALA A 86 -2.23 8.00 -18.58
N PHE A 87 -1.20 7.15 -18.61
CA PHE A 87 0.17 7.59 -18.35
C PHE A 87 0.82 8.37 -19.49
N THR A 88 0.32 8.27 -20.72
CA THR A 88 0.93 8.91 -21.91
C THR A 88 0.99 10.43 -21.77
N GLU A 89 -0.08 11.04 -21.26
CA GLU A 89 -0.18 12.49 -21.04
C GLU A 89 0.52 12.95 -19.75
N HIS A 90 1.07 12.01 -18.96
CA HIS A 90 1.66 12.28 -17.65
C HIS A 90 3.04 11.61 -17.46
N PRO A 91 4.05 11.92 -18.30
CA PRO A 91 5.35 11.24 -18.29
C PRO A 91 6.11 11.38 -16.96
N GLY A 92 5.93 12.49 -16.26
CA GLY A 92 6.57 12.69 -14.94
C GLY A 92 5.98 11.81 -13.85
N ILE A 93 4.65 11.66 -13.82
CA ILE A 93 3.96 10.74 -12.90
C ILE A 93 4.33 9.31 -13.26
N ARG A 94 4.34 8.95 -14.56
CA ARG A 94 4.80 7.66 -15.03
C ARG A 94 6.22 7.35 -14.54
N ALA A 95 7.16 8.30 -14.65
CA ALA A 95 8.52 8.11 -14.19
C ALA A 95 8.63 7.92 -12.67
N GLU A 96 7.86 8.66 -11.87
CA GLU A 96 7.74 8.44 -10.42
C GLU A 96 7.22 7.04 -10.10
N PHE A 97 6.17 6.63 -10.82
CA PHE A 97 5.54 5.33 -10.68
C PHE A 97 6.52 4.19 -10.98
N VAL A 98 7.24 4.26 -12.10
CA VAL A 98 8.26 3.28 -12.49
C VAL A 98 9.33 3.13 -11.42
N ARG A 99 9.82 4.23 -10.84
CA ARG A 99 10.84 4.18 -9.78
C ARG A 99 10.33 3.48 -8.52
N SER A 100 9.07 3.71 -8.15
CA SER A 100 8.45 3.07 -6.99
C SER A 100 8.17 1.59 -7.23
N LEU A 101 7.60 1.26 -8.41
CA LEU A 101 7.29 -0.10 -8.83
C LEU A 101 8.51 -1.03 -8.78
N HIS A 102 9.65 -0.61 -9.35
CA HIS A 102 10.85 -1.44 -9.41
C HIS A 102 11.29 -1.96 -8.03
N LYS A 103 11.09 -1.18 -6.96
CA LYS A 103 11.43 -1.62 -5.61
C LYS A 103 10.47 -2.72 -5.13
N ARG A 104 9.18 -2.58 -5.43
CA ARG A 104 8.15 -3.54 -5.01
C ARG A 104 8.17 -4.80 -5.86
N THR A 105 8.16 -4.69 -7.19
CA THR A 105 8.12 -5.87 -8.09
C THR A 105 9.34 -6.77 -7.91
N ARG A 106 10.53 -6.23 -7.64
CA ARG A 106 11.74 -7.02 -7.35
C ARG A 106 11.60 -7.98 -6.17
N LEU A 107 10.71 -7.68 -5.22
CA LEU A 107 10.41 -8.58 -4.10
C LEU A 107 9.33 -9.60 -4.47
N TRP A 108 8.31 -9.20 -5.23
CA TRP A 108 7.13 -10.01 -5.49
C TRP A 108 7.24 -10.91 -6.73
N GLU A 109 7.93 -10.49 -7.79
CA GLU A 109 8.11 -11.29 -9.01
C GLU A 109 8.80 -12.64 -8.77
N PRO A 110 9.84 -12.76 -7.91
CA PRO A 110 10.39 -14.07 -7.56
C PRO A 110 9.39 -15.00 -6.87
N LEU A 111 8.53 -14.44 -6.01
CA LEU A 111 7.45 -15.18 -5.35
C LEU A 111 6.42 -15.66 -6.39
N LEU A 112 5.97 -14.78 -7.28
CA LEU A 112 5.00 -15.13 -8.32
C LEU A 112 5.57 -16.17 -9.32
N SER A 113 6.87 -16.12 -9.59
CA SER A 113 7.56 -17.11 -10.42
C SER A 113 7.65 -18.47 -9.71
N LEU A 114 7.86 -18.49 -8.39
CA LEU A 114 7.77 -19.70 -7.58
C LEU A 114 6.38 -20.32 -7.62
N LEU A 115 5.32 -19.51 -7.49
CA LEU A 115 3.94 -19.98 -7.59
C LEU A 115 3.62 -20.53 -8.98
N ALA A 116 4.02 -19.82 -10.03
CA ALA A 116 3.81 -20.31 -11.40
C ALA A 116 4.53 -21.64 -11.64
N ALA A 117 5.75 -21.81 -11.11
CA ALA A 117 6.45 -23.09 -11.19
C ALA A 117 5.76 -24.21 -10.38
N GLU A 118 5.18 -23.90 -9.22
CA GLU A 118 4.41 -24.88 -8.41
C GLU A 118 3.20 -25.41 -9.18
N PHE A 119 2.53 -24.56 -9.95
CA PHE A 119 1.31 -24.91 -10.68
C PHE A 119 1.54 -25.22 -12.17
N ASP A 120 2.80 -25.39 -12.60
CA ASP A 120 3.21 -25.59 -14.01
C ASP A 120 2.57 -24.57 -14.97
N HIS A 121 2.43 -23.33 -14.51
CA HIS A 121 1.74 -22.27 -15.22
C HIS A 121 2.71 -21.37 -15.97
N ARG A 122 2.37 -21.04 -17.23
CA ARG A 122 3.04 -20.00 -18.01
C ARG A 122 2.17 -18.74 -18.05
N PRO A 123 2.72 -17.57 -17.66
CA PRO A 123 1.96 -16.32 -17.71
C PRO A 123 1.40 -16.02 -19.10
N SER A 124 0.09 -15.82 -19.19
CA SER A 124 -0.55 -15.16 -20.34
C SER A 124 -0.51 -13.63 -20.16
N GLU A 125 -0.67 -12.87 -21.25
CA GLU A 125 -0.78 -11.41 -21.13
C GLU A 125 -1.94 -11.04 -20.17
N ALA A 126 -3.10 -11.67 -20.32
CA ALA A 126 -4.26 -11.42 -19.47
C ALA A 126 -3.95 -11.66 -17.97
N SER A 127 -3.27 -12.75 -17.62
CA SER A 127 -2.86 -13.02 -16.23
C SER A 127 -1.87 -11.97 -15.70
N ALA A 128 -0.88 -11.59 -16.51
CA ALA A 128 0.09 -10.55 -16.15
C ALA A 128 -0.59 -9.18 -15.98
N ARG A 129 -1.64 -8.87 -16.76
CA ARG A 129 -2.46 -7.67 -16.61
C ARG A 129 -3.24 -7.66 -15.30
N VAL A 130 -3.79 -8.78 -14.84
CA VAL A 130 -4.44 -8.87 -13.52
C VAL A 130 -3.42 -8.55 -12.42
N LEU A 131 -2.27 -9.23 -12.43
CA LEU A 131 -1.28 -9.09 -11.36
C LEU A 131 -0.60 -7.72 -11.38
N SER A 132 -0.24 -7.19 -12.55
CA SER A 132 0.29 -5.83 -12.67
C SER A 132 -0.75 -4.77 -12.28
N GLY A 133 -2.04 -5.03 -12.54
CA GLY A 133 -3.15 -4.24 -12.06
C GLY A 133 -3.11 -4.02 -10.55
N TRP A 134 -2.87 -5.08 -9.77
CA TRP A 134 -2.69 -4.96 -8.32
C TRP A 134 -1.60 -3.97 -7.93
N PHE A 135 -0.40 -4.08 -8.53
CA PHE A 135 0.69 -3.15 -8.26
C PHE A 135 0.27 -1.73 -8.61
N THR A 136 -0.45 -1.56 -9.71
CA THR A 136 -0.92 -0.25 -10.11
C THR A 136 -1.88 0.34 -9.07
N MET A 137 -2.86 -0.44 -8.62
CA MET A 137 -3.85 -0.02 -7.62
C MET A 137 -3.20 0.39 -6.29
N VAL A 138 -2.25 -0.41 -5.78
CA VAL A 138 -1.52 -0.12 -4.53
C VAL A 138 -0.70 1.16 -4.62
N HIS A 139 -0.09 1.44 -5.78
CA HIS A 139 0.67 2.67 -5.94
C HIS A 139 -0.22 3.90 -6.15
N LEU A 140 -1.41 3.72 -6.73
CA LEU A 140 -2.38 4.80 -6.94
C LEU A 140 -3.17 5.15 -5.67
N SER A 141 -3.15 4.34 -4.62
CA SER A 141 -3.70 4.75 -3.34
C SER A 141 -2.87 5.86 -2.69
N ALA A 142 -1.54 5.84 -2.81
CA ALA A 142 -0.65 6.81 -2.19
C ALA A 142 -0.99 8.29 -2.48
N PRO A 143 -1.19 8.75 -3.73
CA PRO A 143 -1.56 10.15 -3.96
C PRO A 143 -2.94 10.52 -3.40
N ILE A 144 -3.88 9.58 -3.29
CA ILE A 144 -5.19 9.81 -2.67
C ILE A 144 -5.04 9.91 -1.16
N ASP A 145 -4.30 8.98 -0.57
CA ASP A 145 -3.97 8.94 0.86
C ASP A 145 -3.25 10.23 1.29
N GLN A 146 -2.25 10.68 0.53
CA GLN A 146 -1.56 11.95 0.77
C GLN A 146 -2.50 13.16 0.71
N LEU A 147 -3.49 13.17 -0.18
CA LEU A 147 -4.48 14.25 -0.23
C LEU A 147 -5.41 14.24 0.98
N VAL A 148 -5.81 13.04 1.43
CA VAL A 148 -6.66 12.83 2.59
C VAL A 148 -5.94 13.22 3.88
N ASP A 149 -4.71 12.75 4.05
CA ASP A 149 -3.85 13.01 5.21
C ASP A 149 -3.24 14.43 5.21
N ARG A 150 -3.27 15.11 4.06
CA ARG A 150 -2.59 16.39 3.81
C ARG A 150 -1.05 16.28 3.86
N ASP A 151 -0.55 15.12 3.50
CA ASP A 151 0.88 14.86 3.41
C ASP A 151 1.51 15.57 2.19
N PRO A 152 2.83 15.84 2.24
CA PRO A 152 3.54 16.39 1.09
C PRO A 152 3.44 15.48 -0.15
N MET A 153 2.91 16.03 -1.24
CA MET A 153 2.91 15.38 -2.55
C MET A 153 4.10 15.82 -3.40
N SER A 154 4.50 14.96 -4.36
CA SER A 154 5.46 15.34 -5.40
C SER A 154 4.96 16.55 -6.22
N ASP A 155 5.89 17.28 -6.83
CA ASP A 155 5.54 18.42 -7.69
C ASP A 155 4.68 18.00 -8.90
N HIS A 156 4.80 16.76 -9.36
CA HIS A 156 4.01 16.25 -10.47
C HIS A 156 2.53 16.13 -10.10
N TRP A 157 2.23 15.51 -8.96
CA TRP A 157 0.87 15.41 -8.45
C TRP A 157 0.31 16.76 -8.01
N ARG A 158 1.14 17.60 -7.36
CA ARG A 158 0.73 18.95 -6.91
C ARG A 158 0.28 19.85 -8.06
N ARG A 159 0.93 19.76 -9.22
CA ARG A 159 0.56 20.54 -10.42
C ARG A 159 -0.79 20.13 -11.02
N LEU A 160 -1.22 18.89 -10.87
CA LEU A 160 -2.57 18.47 -11.27
C LEU A 160 -3.66 19.06 -10.36
N GLY A 161 -3.30 19.39 -9.12
CA GLY A 161 -4.24 19.74 -8.06
C GLY A 161 -5.06 18.53 -7.59
N GLY A 162 -5.79 18.70 -6.48
CA GLY A 162 -6.54 17.59 -5.87
C GLY A 162 -7.57 16.96 -6.82
N ALA A 163 -8.34 17.78 -7.53
CA ALA A 163 -9.32 17.29 -8.50
C ALA A 163 -8.66 16.53 -9.67
N GLY A 164 -7.61 17.09 -10.28
CA GLY A 164 -6.90 16.43 -11.38
C GLY A 164 -6.22 15.12 -10.97
N ALA A 165 -5.67 15.06 -9.75
CA ALA A 165 -5.10 13.84 -9.20
C ALA A 165 -6.17 12.75 -9.00
N ILE A 166 -7.34 13.11 -8.45
CA ILE A 166 -8.47 12.19 -8.28
C ILE A 166 -8.95 11.65 -9.64
N GLU A 167 -9.20 12.52 -10.61
CA GLU A 167 -9.66 12.11 -11.95
C GLU A 167 -8.65 11.20 -12.65
N LEU A 168 -7.35 11.49 -12.56
CA LEU A 168 -6.30 10.64 -13.13
C LEU A 168 -6.28 9.26 -12.46
N VAL A 169 -6.39 9.21 -11.12
CA VAL A 169 -6.44 7.94 -10.39
C VAL A 169 -7.67 7.14 -10.83
N LEU A 170 -8.86 7.75 -10.90
CA LEU A 170 -10.07 7.07 -11.36
C LEU A 170 -9.94 6.52 -12.78
N ALA A 171 -9.40 7.30 -13.71
CA ALA A 171 -9.15 6.86 -15.08
C ALA A 171 -8.18 5.68 -15.15
N LEU A 172 -7.11 5.70 -14.35
CA LEU A 172 -6.16 4.59 -14.28
C LEU A 172 -6.78 3.34 -13.65
N LYS A 173 -7.59 3.49 -12.59
CA LYS A 173 -8.33 2.37 -11.99
C LYS A 173 -9.25 1.70 -12.99
N ASP A 174 -10.00 2.48 -13.77
CA ASP A 174 -10.85 1.97 -14.84
C ASP A 174 -10.06 1.20 -15.92
N GLN A 175 -8.90 1.73 -16.35
CA GLN A 175 -8.03 1.07 -17.30
C GLN A 175 -7.45 -0.25 -16.75
N VAL A 176 -7.08 -0.29 -15.46
CA VAL A 176 -6.62 -1.50 -14.78
C VAL A 176 -7.68 -2.61 -14.82
N PHE A 177 -8.96 -2.30 -14.57
CA PHE A 177 -10.01 -3.33 -14.57
C PHE A 177 -10.38 -3.83 -15.97
N ARG A 178 -10.23 -3.00 -17.01
CA ARG A 178 -10.53 -3.41 -18.39
C ARG A 178 -9.39 -4.17 -19.06
N ALA A 179 -8.14 -3.84 -18.73
CA ALA A 179 -6.99 -4.37 -19.45
C ALA A 179 -6.88 -5.91 -19.46
N PRO A 180 -7.13 -6.64 -18.36
CA PRO A 180 -7.10 -8.11 -18.38
C PRO A 180 -8.14 -8.70 -19.34
N LEU A 181 -9.35 -8.13 -19.37
CA LEU A 181 -10.45 -8.61 -20.20
C LEU A 181 -10.20 -8.34 -21.69
N LEU A 182 -9.62 -7.18 -22.00
CA LEU A 182 -9.24 -6.82 -23.37
C LEU A 182 -8.03 -7.62 -23.88
N ALA A 183 -7.23 -8.20 -22.98
CA ALA A 183 -6.10 -9.06 -23.31
C ALA A 183 -6.50 -10.53 -23.52
N LEU A 184 -7.79 -10.89 -23.36
CA LEU A 184 -8.29 -12.22 -23.70
C LEU A 184 -8.46 -12.34 -25.22
N ASP A 185 -7.81 -13.32 -25.82
CA ASP A 185 -7.97 -13.67 -27.24
C ASP A 185 -9.27 -14.48 -27.45
N PRO A 186 -9.98 -14.34 -28.59
CA PRO A 186 -11.15 -15.18 -28.91
C PRO A 186 -10.91 -16.69 -28.85
N GLY A 187 -9.68 -17.15 -29.04
CA GLY A 187 -9.25 -18.55 -28.91
C GLY A 187 -8.83 -18.96 -27.50
N THR A 188 -8.92 -18.08 -26.50
CA THR A 188 -8.61 -18.42 -25.10
C THR A 188 -9.52 -19.53 -24.61
N ASP A 189 -8.94 -20.53 -23.94
CA ASP A 189 -9.69 -21.59 -23.28
C ASP A 189 -10.75 -21.01 -22.31
N PRO A 190 -11.99 -21.54 -22.28
CA PRO A 190 -13.04 -21.06 -21.38
C PRO A 190 -12.66 -21.06 -19.89
N GLY A 191 -11.85 -22.02 -19.44
CA GLY A 191 -11.35 -22.10 -18.07
C GLY A 191 -10.42 -20.93 -17.75
N THR A 192 -9.42 -20.68 -18.59
CA THR A 192 -8.52 -19.51 -18.45
C THR A 192 -9.28 -18.19 -18.51
N ALA A 193 -10.24 -18.05 -19.44
CA ALA A 193 -11.06 -16.84 -19.54
C ALA A 193 -11.91 -16.61 -18.28
N HIS A 194 -12.48 -17.68 -17.72
CA HIS A 194 -13.21 -17.64 -16.45
C HIS A 194 -12.29 -17.25 -15.29
N ALA A 195 -11.10 -17.85 -15.20
CA ALA A 195 -10.11 -17.57 -14.16
C ALA A 195 -9.68 -16.08 -14.16
N VAL A 196 -9.32 -15.53 -15.33
CA VAL A 196 -8.96 -14.11 -15.49
C VAL A 196 -10.13 -13.19 -15.11
N THR A 197 -11.34 -13.52 -15.55
CA THR A 197 -12.54 -12.73 -15.24
C THR A 197 -12.80 -12.73 -13.74
N ARG A 198 -12.75 -13.89 -13.09
CA ARG A 198 -12.92 -14.03 -11.64
C ARG A 198 -11.86 -13.23 -10.89
N ALA A 199 -10.59 -13.36 -11.26
CA ALA A 199 -9.50 -12.61 -10.63
C ALA A 199 -9.65 -11.09 -10.81
N THR A 200 -10.15 -10.63 -11.95
CA THR A 200 -10.44 -9.21 -12.19
C THR A 200 -11.57 -8.70 -11.28
N VAL A 201 -12.61 -9.50 -11.07
CA VAL A 201 -13.70 -9.17 -10.13
C VAL A 201 -13.20 -9.14 -8.69
N GLU A 202 -12.38 -10.13 -8.27
CA GLU A 202 -11.75 -10.16 -6.95
C GLU A 202 -10.89 -8.91 -6.70
N LEU A 203 -10.11 -8.47 -7.70
CA LEU A 203 -9.33 -7.23 -7.61
C LEU A 203 -10.22 -6.00 -7.41
N GLY A 204 -11.34 -5.91 -8.14
CA GLY A 204 -12.34 -4.86 -7.97
C GLY A 204 -12.93 -4.84 -6.55
N SER A 205 -13.37 -6.00 -6.08
CA SER A 205 -13.94 -6.18 -4.75
C SER A 205 -12.95 -5.82 -3.64
N ALA A 206 -11.70 -6.28 -3.74
CA ALA A 206 -10.66 -5.97 -2.76
C ALA A 206 -10.34 -4.46 -2.72
N CYS A 207 -10.30 -3.79 -3.87
CA CYS A 207 -10.09 -2.34 -3.94
C CYS A 207 -11.24 -1.54 -3.31
N LEU A 208 -12.47 -2.02 -3.46
CA LEU A 208 -13.63 -1.44 -2.78
C LEU A 208 -13.50 -1.61 -1.26
N THR A 209 -13.22 -2.84 -0.78
CA THR A 209 -13.01 -3.12 0.65
C THR A 209 -11.88 -2.27 1.23
N ALA A 210 -10.76 -2.13 0.51
CA ALA A 210 -9.65 -1.26 0.91
C ALA A 210 -10.06 0.22 0.99
N SER A 211 -10.89 0.68 0.06
CA SER A 211 -11.43 2.05 0.11
C SER A 211 -12.38 2.27 1.29
N ILE A 212 -13.14 1.24 1.69
CA ILE A 212 -13.96 1.26 2.91
C ILE A 212 -13.06 1.29 4.14
N GLY A 213 -12.01 0.48 4.18
CA GLY A 213 -10.98 0.51 5.21
C GLY A 213 -10.36 1.89 5.33
N GLU A 214 -9.96 2.51 4.22
CA GLU A 214 -9.43 3.88 4.18
C GLU A 214 -10.43 4.91 4.71
N TYR A 215 -11.69 4.82 4.28
CA TYR A 215 -12.74 5.68 4.81
C TYR A 215 -12.87 5.56 6.33
N LEU A 216 -12.86 4.33 6.85
CA LEU A 216 -12.92 4.05 8.28
C LEU A 216 -11.63 4.48 9.01
N ASP A 217 -10.47 4.45 8.37
CA ASP A 217 -9.25 5.04 8.93
C ASP A 217 -9.48 6.54 9.15
N VAL A 218 -10.08 7.24 8.18
CA VAL A 218 -10.36 8.68 8.23
C VAL A 218 -11.48 9.06 9.20
N VAL A 219 -12.54 8.24 9.33
CA VAL A 219 -13.71 8.59 10.16
C VAL A 219 -13.76 7.87 11.52
N GLY A 220 -13.10 6.73 11.65
CA GLY A 220 -13.12 5.86 12.83
C GLY A 220 -12.50 6.46 14.09
N TYR A 221 -11.85 7.62 13.95
CA TYR A 221 -11.34 8.46 15.04
C TYR A 221 -12.36 8.85 16.11
N SER A 222 -13.67 8.69 15.88
CA SER A 222 -14.68 8.93 16.91
C SER A 222 -14.50 8.03 18.14
N GLU A 223 -13.97 6.81 18.00
CA GLU A 223 -13.79 5.87 19.11
C GLU A 223 -12.67 6.30 20.09
N LEU A 224 -11.59 6.88 19.58
CA LEU A 224 -10.51 7.44 20.42
C LEU A 224 -10.91 8.72 21.16
N ARG A 225 -11.96 9.42 20.69
CA ARG A 225 -12.42 10.71 21.26
C ARG A 225 -13.41 10.56 22.42
N SER A 226 -13.43 9.41 23.08
CA SER A 226 -14.23 9.24 24.30
C SER A 226 -13.74 10.24 25.36
N GLU A 227 -14.63 11.08 25.92
CA GLU A 227 -14.26 12.01 26.98
C GLU A 227 -13.62 11.24 28.16
N PRO A 228 -12.51 11.73 28.74
CA PRO A 228 -11.90 11.11 29.92
C PRO A 228 -12.92 10.96 31.07
N PRO A 229 -12.88 9.86 31.85
CA PRO A 229 -11.87 8.80 31.81
C PRO A 229 -12.14 7.78 30.69
N PHE A 230 -11.06 7.28 30.05
CA PHE A 230 -11.15 6.28 28.99
C PHE A 230 -11.41 4.89 29.61
N PRO A 231 -12.64 4.35 29.56
CA PRO A 231 -12.94 3.10 30.25
C PRO A 231 -12.17 1.94 29.61
N ALA A 232 -11.76 0.94 30.40
CA ALA A 232 -11.07 -0.25 29.87
C ALA A 232 -11.86 -0.97 28.75
N GLN A 233 -13.20 -0.91 28.79
CA GLN A 233 -14.06 -1.43 27.73
C GLN A 233 -13.90 -0.66 26.40
N ALA A 234 -13.56 0.63 26.43
CA ALA A 234 -13.27 1.41 25.23
C ALA A 234 -11.94 0.99 24.61
N ALA A 235 -10.92 0.65 25.41
CA ALA A 235 -9.64 0.15 24.91
C ALA A 235 -9.77 -1.16 24.12
N ALA A 236 -10.53 -2.12 24.65
CA ALA A 236 -10.80 -3.36 23.93
C ALA A 236 -11.52 -3.13 22.59
N ARG A 237 -12.45 -2.15 22.53
CA ARG A 237 -13.11 -1.77 21.28
C ARG A 237 -12.13 -1.15 20.27
N VAL A 238 -11.20 -0.31 20.72
CA VAL A 238 -10.17 0.27 19.84
C VAL A 238 -9.29 -0.82 19.22
N ALA A 239 -8.88 -1.82 19.99
CA ALA A 239 -8.07 -2.92 19.48
C ALA A 239 -8.82 -3.76 18.44
N LEU A 240 -10.08 -4.11 18.73
CA LEU A 240 -10.91 -4.85 17.77
C LEU A 240 -11.19 -4.04 16.51
N PHE A 241 -11.46 -2.73 16.66
CA PHE A 241 -11.62 -1.82 15.54
C PHE A 241 -10.35 -1.74 14.69
N TYR A 242 -9.19 -1.60 15.32
CA TYR A 242 -7.91 -1.56 14.63
C TYR A 242 -7.67 -2.86 13.85
N GLU A 243 -7.90 -4.04 14.45
CA GLU A 243 -7.74 -5.31 13.74
C GLU A 243 -8.65 -5.41 12.50
N GLN A 244 -9.92 -5.01 12.62
CA GLN A 244 -10.84 -4.95 11.48
C GLN A 244 -10.39 -3.94 10.42
N LEU A 245 -9.95 -2.76 10.85
CA LEU A 245 -9.46 -1.69 9.99
C LEU A 245 -8.26 -2.16 9.15
N VAL A 246 -7.26 -2.79 9.78
CA VAL A 246 -6.10 -3.36 9.09
C VAL A 246 -6.53 -4.48 8.14
N GLY A 247 -7.50 -5.30 8.54
CA GLY A 247 -8.12 -6.32 7.70
C GLY A 247 -8.65 -5.73 6.39
N TRP A 248 -9.45 -4.66 6.50
CA TRP A 248 -10.09 -4.03 5.34
C TRP A 248 -9.14 -3.15 4.54
N LYS A 249 -8.29 -2.33 5.16
CA LYS A 249 -7.43 -1.36 4.47
C LYS A 249 -6.25 -2.02 3.77
N SER A 250 -5.58 -2.95 4.44
CA SER A 250 -4.29 -3.49 3.99
C SER A 250 -4.36 -4.99 3.68
N SER A 251 -4.83 -5.80 4.62
CA SER A 251 -4.79 -7.27 4.51
C SER A 251 -5.52 -7.79 3.27
N VAL A 252 -6.71 -7.25 2.98
CA VAL A 252 -7.53 -7.64 1.82
C VAL A 252 -6.79 -7.46 0.48
N ILE A 253 -5.89 -6.48 0.38
CA ILE A 253 -5.17 -6.19 -0.86
C ILE A 253 -4.10 -7.26 -1.08
N TYR A 254 -3.33 -7.63 -0.05
CA TYR A 254 -2.33 -8.71 -0.18
C TYR A 254 -2.97 -10.10 -0.33
N GLU A 255 -4.10 -10.34 0.37
CA GLU A 255 -4.97 -11.49 0.15
C GLU A 255 -5.39 -11.59 -1.32
N CYS A 256 -5.85 -10.47 -1.89
CA CYS A 256 -6.25 -10.38 -3.29
C CYS A 256 -5.12 -10.68 -4.26
N LEU A 257 -3.89 -10.16 -4.05
CA LEU A 257 -2.76 -10.43 -4.94
C LEU A 257 -2.53 -11.94 -5.10
N LEU A 258 -2.46 -12.66 -3.98
CA LEU A 258 -2.13 -14.09 -4.00
C LEU A 258 -3.32 -14.95 -4.40
N ARG A 259 -4.55 -14.54 -4.04
CA ARG A 259 -5.76 -15.14 -4.59
C ARG A 259 -5.75 -15.00 -6.11
N CYS A 260 -5.62 -13.79 -6.66
CA CYS A 260 -5.60 -13.54 -8.09
C CYS A 260 -4.50 -14.32 -8.80
N ALA A 261 -3.30 -14.40 -8.22
CA ALA A 261 -2.21 -15.22 -8.76
C ALA A 261 -2.64 -16.69 -8.88
N ALA A 262 -3.11 -17.30 -7.78
CA ALA A 262 -3.57 -18.67 -7.76
C ALA A 262 -4.73 -18.92 -8.74
N LEU A 263 -5.67 -17.97 -8.82
CA LEU A 263 -6.79 -18.01 -9.77
C LEU A 263 -6.30 -18.05 -11.22
N THR A 264 -5.45 -17.10 -11.60
CA THR A 264 -4.93 -17.03 -12.98
C THR A 264 -4.00 -18.18 -13.35
N MET A 265 -3.44 -18.85 -12.34
CA MET A 265 -2.66 -20.08 -12.49
C MET A 265 -3.54 -21.34 -12.48
N GLU A 266 -4.86 -21.19 -12.37
CA GLU A 266 -5.83 -22.29 -12.32
C GLU A 266 -5.54 -23.28 -11.17
N ALA A 267 -5.01 -22.77 -10.05
CA ALA A 267 -4.70 -23.57 -8.88
C ALA A 267 -5.97 -24.19 -8.27
N PRO A 268 -5.86 -25.38 -7.62
CA PRO A 268 -6.97 -25.99 -6.91
C PRO A 268 -7.55 -25.06 -5.83
N ALA A 269 -8.86 -25.13 -5.58
CA ALA A 269 -9.54 -24.26 -4.61
C ALA A 269 -8.87 -24.22 -3.22
N PRO A 270 -8.42 -25.35 -2.62
CA PRO A 270 -7.69 -25.29 -1.35
C PRO A 270 -6.41 -24.46 -1.42
N ALA A 271 -5.68 -24.51 -2.55
CA ALA A 271 -4.46 -23.72 -2.74
C ALA A 271 -4.76 -22.23 -2.89
N VAL A 272 -5.87 -21.87 -3.57
CA VAL A 272 -6.36 -20.49 -3.66
C VAL A 272 -6.66 -19.93 -2.27
N ASP A 273 -7.37 -20.70 -1.43
CA ASP A 273 -7.73 -20.28 -0.08
C ASP A 273 -6.51 -20.17 0.84
N ALA A 274 -5.58 -21.13 0.76
CA ALA A 274 -4.33 -21.13 1.51
C ALA A 274 -3.45 -19.91 1.16
N LEU A 275 -3.32 -19.60 -0.15
CA LEU A 275 -2.56 -18.43 -0.62
C LEU A 275 -3.24 -17.11 -0.27
N ALA A 276 -4.57 -17.06 -0.30
CA ALA A 276 -5.33 -15.90 0.17
C ALA A 276 -5.09 -15.67 1.68
N ALA A 277 -5.17 -16.71 2.51
CA ALA A 277 -4.90 -16.62 3.94
C ALA A 277 -3.45 -16.22 4.25
N PHE A 278 -2.47 -16.75 3.51
CA PHE A 278 -1.09 -16.28 3.58
C PHE A 278 -1.01 -14.77 3.27
N GLY A 279 -1.61 -14.34 2.16
CA GLY A 279 -1.61 -12.94 1.75
C GLY A 279 -2.24 -12.01 2.78
N HIS A 280 -3.36 -12.42 3.40
CA HIS A 280 -4.04 -11.69 4.45
C HIS A 280 -3.11 -11.39 5.63
N HIS A 281 -2.46 -12.42 6.18
CA HIS A 281 -1.56 -12.27 7.31
C HIS A 281 -0.30 -11.47 6.97
N ILE A 282 0.24 -11.62 5.77
CA ILE A 282 1.34 -10.76 5.29
C ILE A 282 0.89 -9.30 5.22
N GLY A 283 -0.28 -9.01 4.67
CA GLY A 283 -0.79 -7.64 4.60
C GLY A 283 -0.99 -7.01 5.98
N PHE A 284 -1.46 -7.79 6.95
CA PHE A 284 -1.53 -7.35 8.35
C PHE A 284 -0.14 -6.97 8.89
N ALA A 285 0.85 -7.86 8.72
CA ALA A 285 2.22 -7.60 9.17
C ALA A 285 2.85 -6.38 8.49
N VAL A 286 2.54 -6.15 7.19
CA VAL A 286 2.96 -4.94 6.48
C VAL A 286 2.39 -3.68 7.13
N GLN A 287 1.11 -3.68 7.52
CA GLN A 287 0.50 -2.51 8.17
C GLN A 287 1.10 -2.25 9.55
N VAL A 288 1.37 -3.30 10.34
CA VAL A 288 2.03 -3.14 11.65
C VAL A 288 3.42 -2.52 11.51
N LEU A 289 4.16 -2.91 10.48
CA LEU A 289 5.46 -2.34 10.17
C LEU A 289 5.36 -0.88 9.70
N ASP A 290 4.35 -0.55 8.89
CA ASP A 290 4.06 0.80 8.42
C ASP A 290 3.74 1.74 9.60
N ASP A 291 2.83 1.31 10.48
CA ASP A 291 2.47 2.00 11.72
C ASP A 291 3.69 2.26 12.63
N ALA A 292 4.61 1.28 12.72
CA ALA A 292 5.85 1.46 13.47
C ALA A 292 6.74 2.55 12.82
N GLY A 293 6.80 2.60 11.49
CA GLY A 293 7.47 3.65 10.74
C GLY A 293 6.83 5.03 10.94
N GLY A 294 5.49 5.07 10.98
CA GLY A 294 4.69 6.26 11.26
C GLY A 294 4.93 6.86 12.65
N VAL A 295 5.13 6.00 13.66
CA VAL A 295 5.36 6.44 15.05
C VAL A 295 6.82 6.75 15.36
N TRP A 296 7.77 5.85 15.04
CA TRP A 296 9.17 5.97 15.46
C TRP A 296 10.16 6.28 14.32
N GLY A 297 9.71 6.25 13.08
CA GLY A 297 10.52 6.62 11.92
C GLY A 297 10.52 8.13 11.66
N GLY A 298 10.65 8.50 10.39
CA GLY A 298 10.45 9.87 9.91
C GLY A 298 8.99 10.24 9.68
N GLY A 299 8.05 9.35 10.05
CA GLY A 299 6.61 9.62 9.98
C GLY A 299 6.13 10.58 11.07
N ASP A 300 4.95 11.14 10.84
CA ASP A 300 4.33 12.20 11.63
C ASP A 300 2.93 11.80 12.13
N ASP A 301 2.62 10.50 12.24
CA ASP A 301 1.28 10.03 12.59
C ASP A 301 0.80 10.50 13.98
N LEU A 302 1.73 10.72 14.90
CA LEU A 302 1.44 11.31 16.21
C LEU A 302 1.24 12.84 16.15
N GLU A 303 1.70 13.49 15.09
CA GLU A 303 1.56 14.93 14.83
C GLU A 303 0.28 15.25 14.03
N LYS A 304 -0.34 14.24 13.42
CA LYS A 304 -1.61 14.38 12.69
C LYS A 304 -2.75 14.85 13.60
N GLU A 305 -3.71 15.54 12.98
CA GLU A 305 -4.95 16.01 13.63
C GLU A 305 -6.17 15.57 12.81
N PRO A 306 -6.94 14.57 13.27
CA PRO A 306 -6.74 13.79 14.51
C PRO A 306 -5.51 12.85 14.47
N VAL A 307 -5.06 12.34 15.62
CA VAL A 307 -4.00 11.32 15.71
C VAL A 307 -4.48 10.02 15.09
N LYS A 308 -3.65 9.39 14.25
CA LYS A 308 -3.96 8.09 13.62
C LYS A 308 -4.10 6.95 14.62
N VAL A 309 -5.05 6.02 14.42
CA VAL A 309 -5.18 4.81 15.25
C VAL A 309 -4.18 3.80 14.71
N THR A 310 -3.01 3.74 15.33
CA THR A 310 -1.93 2.83 14.92
C THR A 310 -1.83 1.64 15.87
N SER A 311 -1.20 0.56 15.41
CA SER A 311 -0.91 -0.64 16.21
C SER A 311 -0.31 -0.34 17.60
N PRO A 312 0.73 0.51 17.73
CA PRO A 312 1.31 0.79 19.04
C PRO A 312 0.36 1.55 19.96
N LEU A 313 -0.52 2.41 19.42
CA LEU A 313 -1.54 3.09 20.24
C LEU A 313 -2.65 2.13 20.65
N ALA A 314 -3.11 1.26 19.75
CA ALA A 314 -4.07 0.20 20.09
C ALA A 314 -3.52 -0.70 21.21
N TYR A 315 -2.25 -1.11 21.12
CA TYR A 315 -1.58 -1.86 22.18
C TYR A 315 -1.51 -1.06 23.49
N ALA A 316 -1.02 0.17 23.46
CA ALA A 316 -0.84 1.00 24.64
C ALA A 316 -2.14 1.24 25.41
N LEU A 317 -3.24 1.46 24.69
CA LEU A 317 -4.55 1.66 25.31
C LEU A 317 -5.08 0.38 25.98
N THR A 318 -4.70 -0.81 25.47
CA THR A 318 -5.18 -2.10 25.99
C THR A 318 -4.37 -2.62 27.17
N VAL A 319 -3.04 -2.47 27.14
CA VAL A 319 -2.15 -3.00 28.17
C VAL A 319 -2.27 -2.18 29.46
N ASP A 320 -2.27 -2.83 30.61
CA ASP A 320 -2.33 -2.12 31.90
C ASP A 320 -0.98 -1.44 32.19
N HIS A 321 -0.99 -0.13 32.39
CA HIS A 321 0.20 0.64 32.72
C HIS A 321 -0.18 1.98 33.40
N PRO A 322 0.66 2.52 34.31
CA PRO A 322 0.31 3.70 35.12
C PRO A 322 0.22 5.00 34.31
N GLN A 323 0.74 5.03 33.08
CA GLN A 323 0.75 6.21 32.20
C GLN A 323 -0.43 6.25 31.22
N ARG A 324 -1.43 5.37 31.36
CA ARG A 324 -2.54 5.26 30.38
C ARG A 324 -3.37 6.55 30.30
N ASP A 325 -3.74 7.12 31.44
CA ASP A 325 -4.53 8.35 31.47
C ASP A 325 -3.75 9.53 30.87
N GLU A 326 -2.45 9.63 31.17
CA GLU A 326 -1.55 10.62 30.54
C GLU A 326 -1.50 10.44 29.02
N LEU A 327 -1.39 9.20 28.52
CA LEU A 327 -1.41 8.92 27.09
C LEU A 327 -2.72 9.38 26.46
N VAL A 328 -3.86 9.06 27.07
CA VAL A 328 -5.18 9.49 26.58
C VAL A 328 -5.27 11.01 26.51
N ASP A 329 -4.81 11.72 27.54
CA ASP A 329 -4.80 13.19 27.57
C ASP A 329 -3.91 13.78 26.46
N LEU A 330 -2.76 13.17 26.18
CA LEU A 330 -1.88 13.57 25.07
C LEU A 330 -2.55 13.36 23.71
N LEU A 331 -3.26 12.24 23.51
CA LEU A 331 -3.98 11.97 22.26
C LEU A 331 -5.15 12.95 22.04
N HIS A 332 -5.78 13.43 23.11
CA HIS A 332 -6.82 14.47 23.05
C HIS A 332 -6.27 15.90 22.93
N THR A 333 -5.00 16.10 23.28
CA THR A 333 -4.35 17.40 23.15
C THR A 333 -4.23 17.78 21.67
N PRO A 334 -4.64 19.01 21.26
CA PRO A 334 -4.51 19.46 19.87
C PRO A 334 -3.07 19.34 19.37
N ALA A 335 -2.88 18.93 18.11
CA ALA A 335 -1.56 18.66 17.54
C ALA A 335 -0.51 19.75 17.82
N ALA A 336 -0.87 21.03 17.73
CA ALA A 336 0.03 22.16 17.99
C ALA A 336 0.59 22.26 19.42
N ARG A 337 0.05 21.50 20.37
CA ARG A 337 0.46 21.47 21.79
C ARG A 337 0.80 20.07 22.29
N ARG A 338 0.64 19.05 21.45
CA ARG A 338 0.83 17.66 21.84
C ARG A 338 2.30 17.40 22.08
N ASP A 339 2.61 16.80 23.22
CA ASP A 339 3.97 16.35 23.50
C ASP A 339 4.21 14.97 22.86
N VAL A 340 4.53 14.99 21.57
CA VAL A 340 4.81 13.78 20.78
C VAL A 340 6.01 13.01 21.35
N LYS A 341 6.99 13.72 21.90
CA LYS A 341 8.14 13.08 22.54
C LYS A 341 7.68 12.27 23.74
N ARG A 342 6.85 12.86 24.60
CA ARG A 342 6.29 12.16 25.76
C ARG A 342 5.41 10.98 25.36
N THR A 343 4.58 11.11 24.32
CA THR A 343 3.82 9.97 23.77
C THR A 343 4.74 8.81 23.38
N ARG A 344 5.84 9.09 22.65
CA ARG A 344 6.83 8.06 22.28
C ARG A 344 7.53 7.45 23.49
N GLU A 345 7.89 8.25 24.49
CA GLU A 345 8.49 7.77 25.74
C GLU A 345 7.55 6.78 26.45
N ILE A 346 6.25 7.09 26.56
CA ILE A 346 5.26 6.16 27.13
C ILE A 346 5.21 4.85 26.33
N LEU A 347 5.21 4.93 25.00
CA LEU A 347 5.20 3.74 24.13
C LEU A 347 6.48 2.89 24.27
N ASP A 348 7.63 3.54 24.44
CA ASP A 348 8.90 2.88 24.66
C ASP A 348 8.96 2.23 26.07
N ASP A 349 8.44 2.91 27.11
CA ASP A 349 8.37 2.40 28.50
C ASP A 349 7.58 1.09 28.58
N ILE A 350 6.47 0.98 27.84
CA ILE A 350 5.62 -0.23 27.78
C ILE A 350 6.08 -1.28 26.74
N GLN A 351 7.28 -1.09 26.16
CA GLN A 351 7.87 -2.01 25.18
C GLN A 351 7.01 -2.20 23.92
N ALA A 352 6.29 -1.18 23.46
CA ALA A 352 5.40 -1.30 22.30
C ALA A 352 6.13 -1.79 21.04
N ARG A 353 7.39 -1.37 20.81
CA ARG A 353 8.18 -1.87 19.66
C ARG A 353 8.41 -3.37 19.70
N ALA A 354 8.77 -3.92 20.85
CA ALA A 354 8.99 -5.36 21.01
C ALA A 354 7.68 -6.13 20.78
N PHE A 355 6.54 -5.57 21.23
CA PHE A 355 5.22 -6.13 20.93
C PHE A 355 4.91 -6.13 19.43
N LEU A 356 5.20 -5.04 18.71
CA LEU A 356 4.98 -5.01 17.25
C LEU A 356 5.88 -6.00 16.50
N GLU A 357 7.14 -6.16 16.91
CA GLU A 357 8.03 -7.17 16.34
C GLU A 357 7.50 -8.59 16.58
N PHE A 358 6.98 -8.85 17.78
CA PHE A 358 6.29 -10.10 18.10
C PHE A 358 5.07 -10.30 17.19
N LEU A 359 4.21 -9.28 17.05
CA LEU A 359 3.00 -9.35 16.25
C LEU A 359 3.30 -9.60 14.77
N ILE A 360 4.34 -8.98 14.20
CA ILE A 360 4.80 -9.27 12.83
C ILE A 360 5.22 -10.74 12.70
N ARG A 361 6.01 -11.27 13.64
CA ARG A 361 6.45 -12.68 13.60
C ARG A 361 5.29 -13.66 13.75
N ASP A 362 4.35 -13.36 14.64
CA ASP A 362 3.14 -14.16 14.83
C ASP A 362 2.32 -14.23 13.53
N ARG A 363 2.09 -13.08 12.88
CA ARG A 363 1.40 -13.03 11.58
C ARG A 363 2.15 -13.78 10.48
N ILE A 364 3.48 -13.73 10.43
CA ILE A 364 4.27 -14.55 9.50
C ILE A 364 4.09 -16.05 9.80
N SER A 365 4.10 -16.44 11.07
CA SER A 365 3.86 -17.83 11.48
C SER A 365 2.47 -18.32 11.06
N LEU A 366 1.44 -17.50 11.23
CA LEU A 366 0.07 -17.80 10.78
C LEU A 366 -0.01 -17.90 9.25
N ALA A 367 0.66 -16.99 8.52
CA ALA A 367 0.74 -17.03 7.07
C ALA A 367 1.33 -18.36 6.59
N VAL A 368 2.47 -18.77 7.15
CA VAL A 368 3.13 -20.05 6.83
C VAL A 368 2.27 -21.24 7.25
N GLY A 369 1.62 -21.17 8.41
CA GLY A 369 0.71 -22.19 8.89
C GLY A 369 -0.42 -22.49 7.90
N ALA A 370 -0.98 -21.45 7.26
CA ALA A 370 -2.03 -21.59 6.24
C ALA A 370 -1.62 -22.43 5.01
N LEU A 371 -0.31 -22.56 4.76
CA LEU A 371 0.22 -23.32 3.62
C LEU A 371 0.61 -24.76 3.98
N THR A 372 0.77 -25.08 5.26
CA THR A 372 1.52 -26.27 5.70
C THR A 372 0.94 -27.58 5.16
N ASP A 373 -0.39 -27.71 5.16
CA ASP A 373 -1.06 -28.94 4.74
C ASP A 373 -1.40 -28.96 3.24
N VAL A 374 -1.42 -27.79 2.58
CA VAL A 374 -1.93 -27.64 1.20
C VAL A 374 -0.79 -27.44 0.18
N LEU A 375 0.23 -26.67 0.55
CA LEU A 375 1.37 -26.30 -0.28
C LEU A 375 2.69 -26.45 0.50
N PRO A 376 3.00 -27.66 1.02
CA PRO A 376 4.18 -27.87 1.88
C PRO A 376 5.51 -27.52 1.19
N GLY A 377 5.58 -27.66 -0.14
CA GLY A 377 6.75 -27.27 -0.94
C GLY A 377 7.05 -25.77 -0.94
N LEU A 378 6.04 -24.94 -0.65
CA LEU A 378 6.15 -23.49 -0.66
C LEU A 378 6.39 -22.88 0.73
N VAL A 379 6.22 -23.64 1.82
CA VAL A 379 6.42 -23.18 3.20
C VAL A 379 7.79 -22.52 3.39
N ALA A 380 8.88 -23.27 3.20
CA ALA A 380 10.22 -22.75 3.46
C ALA A 380 10.65 -21.61 2.49
N PRO A 381 10.33 -21.66 1.18
CA PRO A 381 10.56 -20.51 0.29
C PRO A 381 9.82 -19.24 0.70
N LEU A 382 8.54 -19.35 1.07
CA LEU A 382 7.71 -18.19 1.40
C LEU A 382 8.02 -17.61 2.78
N GLU A 383 8.39 -18.47 3.74
CA GLU A 383 8.94 -18.03 5.02
C GLU A 383 10.20 -17.20 4.80
N ARG A 384 11.19 -17.71 4.04
CA ARG A 384 12.43 -16.96 3.71
C ARG A 384 12.15 -15.65 2.99
N TRP A 385 11.15 -15.63 2.11
CA TRP A 385 10.72 -14.42 1.42
C TRP A 385 10.17 -13.39 2.41
N ALA A 386 9.26 -13.77 3.30
CA ALA A 386 8.67 -12.89 4.30
C ALA A 386 9.76 -12.32 5.22
N ASP A 387 10.63 -13.20 5.71
CA ASP A 387 11.80 -12.87 6.50
C ASP A 387 12.69 -11.80 5.83
N ALA A 388 12.98 -11.96 4.53
CA ALA A 388 13.76 -11.00 3.77
C ALA A 388 13.02 -9.67 3.56
N TYR A 389 11.70 -9.72 3.34
CA TYR A 389 10.84 -8.54 3.20
C TYR A 389 10.87 -7.67 4.46
N PHE A 390 10.61 -8.27 5.62
CA PHE A 390 10.53 -7.54 6.88
C PHE A 390 11.91 -7.09 7.37
N ARG A 391 12.97 -7.92 7.23
CA ARG A 391 14.35 -7.49 7.59
C ARG A 391 14.84 -6.28 6.79
N ARG A 392 14.62 -6.26 5.47
CA ARG A 392 15.04 -5.14 4.61
C ARG A 392 14.35 -3.84 5.00
N THR A 393 13.08 -3.93 5.37
CA THR A 393 12.28 -2.74 5.67
C THR A 393 12.64 -2.18 7.04
N SER A 394 12.96 -3.03 8.02
CA SER A 394 13.47 -2.59 9.33
C SER A 394 14.88 -1.97 9.30
N GLN A 395 15.70 -2.30 8.29
CA GLN A 395 17.10 -1.86 8.17
C GLN A 395 17.32 -0.69 7.20
N ALA A 396 16.30 -0.23 6.47
CA ALA A 396 16.45 0.89 5.55
C ALA A 396 16.95 2.13 6.33
N PRO A 397 18.04 2.79 5.89
CA PRO A 397 18.60 3.94 6.59
C PRO A 397 17.52 5.03 6.69
N ARG A 398 17.32 5.48 7.94
CA ARG A 398 16.33 6.47 8.35
C ARG A 398 16.62 7.84 7.76
#